data_AF-A0A974CZZ5-F1
#
_entry.id   AF-A0A974CZZ5-F1
#
_cell.length_a   1.000
_cell.length_b   1.000
_cell.length_c   1.000
_cell.angle_alpha   90.00
_cell.angle_beta   90.00
_cell.angle_gamma   90.00
#
_symmetry.space_group_name_H-M   'P 1'
#
loop_
_entity.id
_entity.type
_entity.pdbx_description
1 polymer ?
#
loop_
_entity_poly.entity_id
_entity_poly.type
_entity_poly.pdbx_seq_one_letter_code
_entity_poly.pdbx_strand_id
1 'polypeptide(L)' 'MKHVTPKSRHFKTYGHNSKQLRWLLLQVVKFPRQGGDRDRLLLQQEVQWIEKLNRLVPMGLNEELSHSCFY' A
#
# COMPACT_ATOMS: atom_id res chain seq x y z
N MET A 1 18.06 15.09 4.18
CA MET A 1 18.20 13.96 3.24
C MET A 1 16.81 13.64 2.69
N LYS A 2 16.58 13.67 1.37
CA LYS A 2 15.26 13.27 0.82
C LYS A 2 15.13 11.76 1.03
N HIS A 3 14.12 11.31 1.78
CA HIS A 3 13.84 9.89 1.94
C HIS A 3 13.56 9.27 0.57
N VAL A 4 14.45 8.38 0.11
CA VAL A 4 14.31 7.68 -1.17
C VAL A 4 13.41 6.47 -0.94
N THR A 5 12.14 6.59 -1.32
CA THR A 5 11.15 5.50 -1.21
C THR A 5 11.54 4.30 -2.09
N PRO A 6 11.18 3.05 -1.73
CA PRO A 6 11.47 1.88 -2.55
C PRO A 6 10.99 2.00 -4.00
N LYS A 7 9.80 2.59 -4.19
CA LYS A 7 9.26 2.93 -5.51
C LYS A 7 10.18 3.84 -6.31
N SER A 8 10.64 4.96 -5.73
CA SER A 8 11.54 5.89 -6.42
C SER A 8 12.88 5.25 -6.76
N ARG A 9 13.41 4.42 -5.85
CA ARG A 9 14.63 3.63 -6.06
C ARG A 9 14.47 2.66 -7.22
N HIS A 10 13.42 1.85 -7.21
CA HIS A 10 13.13 0.88 -8.27
C HIS A 10 12.99 1.56 -9.64
N PHE A 11 12.23 2.66 -9.71
CA PHE A 11 12.06 3.39 -10.97
C PHE A 11 13.38 3.93 -11.51
N LYS A 12 14.25 4.46 -10.62
CA LYS A 12 15.58 4.92 -11.01
C LYS A 12 16.47 3.76 -11.45
N THR A 13 16.51 2.65 -10.71
CA THR A 13 17.37 1.49 -10.98
C THR A 13 17.03 0.82 -12.30
N TYR A 14 15.75 0.71 -12.65
CA TYR A 14 15.29 0.01 -13.86
C TYR A 14 14.90 0.96 -15.01
N GLY A 15 15.15 2.27 -14.87
CA GLY A 15 14.86 3.26 -15.92
C GLY A 15 13.37 3.45 -16.23
N HIS A 16 12.48 3.18 -15.26
CA HIS A 16 11.05 3.36 -15.45
C HIS A 16 10.64 4.83 -15.40
N ASN A 17 9.60 5.17 -16.16
CA ASN A 17 8.95 6.48 -16.15
C ASN A 17 7.67 6.43 -15.31
N SER A 18 7.38 7.51 -14.57
CA SER A 18 6.11 7.75 -13.89
C SER A 18 4.86 7.45 -14.74
N LYS A 19 4.91 7.68 -16.07
CA LYS A 19 3.82 7.38 -17.01
C LYS A 19 3.46 5.89 -17.12
N GLN A 20 4.36 5.00 -16.69
CA GLN A 20 4.13 3.55 -16.68
C GLN A 20 3.33 3.10 -15.46
N LEU A 21 3.12 3.99 -14.47
CA LEU A 21 2.29 3.67 -13.31
C LEU A 21 0.84 3.49 -13.75
N ARG A 22 0.26 2.35 -13.37
CA ARG A 22 -1.16 2.07 -13.52
C ARG A 22 -1.76 1.83 -12.14
N TRP A 23 -3.00 2.25 -11.95
CA TRP A 23 -3.79 1.90 -10.78
C TRP A 23 -4.82 0.85 -11.18
N LEU A 24 -5.14 -0.03 -10.23
CA LEU A 24 -6.21 -1.01 -10.34
C LEU A 24 -7.00 -0.96 -9.03
N LEU A 25 -8.33 -0.99 -9.15
CA LEU A 25 -9.19 -1.09 -7.98
C LEU A 25 -9.08 -2.51 -7.39
N LEU A 26 -8.60 -2.63 -6.16
CA LEU A 26 -8.53 -3.92 -5.45
C LEU A 26 -9.88 -4.29 -4.82
N GLN A 27 -10.51 -3.33 -4.15
CA GLN A 27 -11.74 -3.56 -3.39
C GLN A 27 -12.50 -2.26 -3.16
N VAL A 28 -13.83 -2.34 -3.17
CA VAL A 28 -14.71 -1.31 -2.62
C VAL A 28 -15.06 -1.72 -1.20
N VAL A 29 -14.56 -0.96 -0.22
CA VAL A 29 -14.82 -1.24 1.21
C VAL A 29 -16.19 -0.72 1.58
N LYS A 30 -17.04 -1.59 2.15
CA LYS A 30 -18.35 -1.19 2.67
C LYS A 30 -18.16 -0.61 4.06
N PHE A 31 -18.50 0.66 4.24
CA PHE A 31 -18.47 1.30 5.54
C PHE A 31 -19.74 1.00 6.35
N PRO A 32 -19.64 0.83 7.67
CA PRO A 32 -20.81 0.76 8.55
C PRO A 32 -21.63 2.06 8.46
N ARG A 33 -22.95 1.94 8.59
CA ARG A 33 -23.88 3.08 8.45
C ARG A 33 -23.77 4.10 9.58
N GLN A 34 -23.35 3.69 10.78
CA GLN A 34 -23.24 4.55 11.96
C GLN A 34 -22.04 4.12 12.80
N GLY A 35 -21.22 5.08 13.22
CA GLY A 35 -20.03 4.83 14.02
C GLY A 35 -18.93 4.04 13.28
N GLY A 36 -17.71 4.09 13.82
CA GLY A 36 -16.55 3.38 13.28
C GLY A 36 -15.51 4.32 12.70
N ASP A 37 -14.25 4.03 13.01
CA ASP A 37 -13.09 4.70 12.44
C ASP A 37 -12.85 4.17 11.01
N ARG A 38 -13.19 5.00 10.02
CA ARG A 38 -13.05 4.67 8.59
C ARG A 38 -11.60 4.49 8.19
N ASP A 39 -10.70 5.27 8.78
CA ASP A 39 -9.28 5.22 8.46
C ASP A 39 -8.69 3.93 8.99
N ARG A 40 -9.07 3.53 10.21
CA ARG A 40 -8.72 2.22 10.77
C ARG A 40 -9.20 1.07 9.88
N LEU A 41 -10.45 1.12 9.41
CA LEU A 41 -11.00 0.10 8.51
C LEU A 41 -10.23 0.03 7.18
N LEU A 42 -9.91 1.17 6.58
CA LEU A 42 -9.13 1.22 5.34
C LEU A 42 -7.72 0.69 5.54
N LEU A 43 -7.05 1.04 6.64
CA LEU A 43 -5.72 0.54 6.99
C LEU A 43 -5.72 -0.97 7.18
N GLN A 44 -6.73 -1.53 7.85
CA GLN A 44 -6.86 -2.99 8.00
C GLN A 44 -7.00 -3.69 6.64
N GLN A 45 -7.80 -3.12 5.72
CA GLN A 45 -7.95 -3.66 4.37
C GLN A 45 -6.66 -3.53 3.56
N GLU A 46 -5.94 -2.40 3.67
CA GLU A 46 -4.63 -2.21 3.04
C GLU A 46 -3.63 -3.27 3.51
N VAL A 47 -3.53 -3.51 4.82
CA VAL A 47 -2.63 -4.53 5.39
C VAL A 47 -2.95 -5.91 4.82
N GLN A 48 -4.22 -6.31 4.83
CA GLN A 48 -4.66 -7.60 4.27
C GLN A 48 -4.28 -7.75 2.78
N TRP A 49 -4.40 -6.68 1.99
CA TRP A 49 -4.03 -6.72 0.57
C TRP A 49 -2.52 -6.76 0.34
N ILE A 50 -1.71 -6.06 1.15
CA ILE A 50 -0.26 -6.11 1.06
C ILE A 50 0.25 -7.52 1.34
N GLU A 51 -0.28 -8.19 2.37
CA GLU A 51 0.03 -9.58 2.69
C GLU A 51 -0.40 -10.52 1.56
N LYS A 52 -1.66 -10.42 1.14
CA LYS A 52 -2.24 -11.30 0.11
C LYS A 52 -1.50 -11.22 -1.22
N LEU A 53 -1.03 -10.04 -1.61
CA LEU A 53 -0.29 -9.83 -2.86
C LEU A 53 1.23 -10.01 -2.68
N ASN A 54 1.72 -10.23 -1.46
CA ASN A 54 3.12 -10.32 -1.12
C ASN A 54 3.96 -9.15 -1.68
N ARG A 55 3.52 -7.91 -1.41
CA ARG A 55 4.06 -6.69 -2.05
C ARG A 55 5.05 -5.89 -1.19
N LEU A 56 5.64 -6.51 -0.18
CA LEU A 56 6.78 -5.93 0.55
C LEU A 56 8.07 -6.06 -0.26
N VAL A 57 9.01 -5.15 -0.08
CA VAL A 57 10.37 -5.27 -0.63
C VAL A 57 11.00 -6.60 -0.16
N PRO A 58 11.68 -7.37 -1.03
CA PRO A 58 12.05 -7.05 -2.42
C PRO A 58 11.02 -7.44 -3.49
N MET A 59 9.94 -8.13 -3.13
CA MET A 59 8.94 -8.66 -4.08
C MET A 59 7.94 -7.59 -4.56
N GLY A 60 7.81 -6.51 -3.82
CA GLY A 60 7.03 -5.33 -4.20
C GLY A 60 7.70 -4.02 -3.82
N LEU A 61 6.88 -2.98 -3.69
CA LEU A 61 7.34 -1.59 -3.53
C LEU A 61 6.91 -0.97 -2.20
N ASN A 62 6.25 -1.75 -1.32
CA ASN A 62 5.94 -1.32 0.05
C ASN A 62 7.16 -1.54 0.95
N GLU A 63 7.51 -0.53 1.73
CA GLU A 63 8.71 -0.53 2.58
C GLU A 63 8.50 -1.38 3.83
N GLU A 64 7.39 -1.16 4.51
CA GLU A 64 7.04 -1.82 5.78
C GLU A 64 5.54 -2.11 5.82
N LEU A 65 5.15 -3.03 6.70
CA LEU A 65 3.78 -3.37 7.02
C LEU A 65 3.56 -3.19 8.53
N SER A 66 2.50 -2.48 8.92
CA SER A 66 2.16 -2.27 10.34
C SER A 66 0.80 -2.86 10.66
N HIS A 67 0.75 -3.69 11.71
CA HIS A 67 -0.50 -4.25 12.24
C HIS A 67 -1.12 -3.38 13.34
N SER A 68 -0.60 -2.17 13.59
CA SER A 68 -1.12 -1.27 14.63
C SER A 68 -2.61 -0.96 14.48
N CYS A 69 -3.14 -0.95 13.26
CA CYS A 69 -4.57 -0.75 13.01
C CYS A 69 -5.48 -1.88 13.55
N PHE A 70 -4.94 -3.01 14.02
CA PHE A 70 -5.68 -4.08 14.66
C PHE A 70 -5.74 -3.97 16.19
N TYR A 71 -4.92 -3.11 16.79
CA TYR A 71 -4.80 -2.97 18.25
C TYR A 71 -5.34 -1.64 18.77
#